data_AF-A0A535ZVP5-F1
#
_entry.id   AF-A0A535ZVP5-F1
#
_cell.length_a   1.000
_cell.length_b   1.000
_cell.length_c   1.000
_cell.angle_alpha   90.00
_cell.angle_beta   90.00
_cell.angle_gamma   90.00
#
_symmetry.space_group_name_H-M   'P 1'
#
loop_
_entity.id
_entity.type
_entity.pdbx_description
1 polymer ?
#
loop_
_entity_poly.entity_id
_entity_poly.type
_entity_poly.pdbx_seq_one_letter_code
_entity_poly.pdbx_strand_id
1 'polypeptide(L)'
;MDPVPASQAPAGQISADGQFRWDGQQWVPLERSYREPTPWTRPMQLASAALFGISVISSIITTLIFVNHDTMVKALRAQQVSLPSGTSIDDLANISVAFTYGIVVFFAVLEIVAAIGSYLGWRWMFWAALVLFGLSGISAFTNLAALGSPDRSAVPIGGLIASELFSLLSLAMFIWMLIGAIKYGPWAMKRPGR
;
A
#
# COMPACT_ATOMS: atom_id res chain seq x y z
N MET A 1 -38.07 -25.20 8.26
CA MET A 1 -37.37 -25.14 6.97
C MET A 1 -36.69 -26.48 6.82
N ASP A 2 -37.20 -27.31 5.91
CA ASP A 2 -36.65 -28.64 5.66
C ASP A 2 -35.26 -28.52 5.03
N PRO A 3 -34.30 -29.41 5.38
CA PRO A 3 -32.99 -29.43 4.74
C PRO A 3 -33.15 -29.70 3.24
N VAL A 4 -32.55 -28.83 2.42
CA VAL A 4 -32.50 -29.02 0.96
C VAL A 4 -31.87 -30.40 0.67
N PRO A 5 -32.55 -31.29 -0.08
CA PRO A 5 -32.00 -32.60 -0.39
C PRO A 5 -30.65 -32.47 -1.11
N ALA A 6 -29.68 -33.26 -0.64
CA ALA A 6 -28.28 -33.29 -1.09
C ALA A 6 -28.09 -33.40 -2.62
N SER A 7 -29.08 -33.89 -3.36
CA SER A 7 -29.05 -34.07 -4.81
C SER A 7 -29.13 -32.76 -5.62
N GLN A 8 -29.32 -31.60 -4.98
CA GLN A 8 -29.43 -30.30 -5.66
C GLN A 8 -28.38 -29.27 -5.22
N ALA A 9 -27.51 -29.59 -4.26
CA ALA A 9 -26.50 -28.66 -3.77
C ALA A 9 -25.33 -28.56 -4.79
N PRO A 10 -25.05 -27.39 -5.39
CA PRO A 10 -23.86 -27.22 -6.21
C PRO A 10 -22.61 -27.44 -5.36
N ALA A 11 -21.60 -28.11 -5.93
CA ALA A 11 -20.30 -28.29 -5.28
C ALA A 11 -19.73 -26.92 -4.87
N GLY A 12 -19.29 -26.79 -3.62
CA GLY A 12 -18.85 -25.55 -3.01
C GLY A 12 -19.93 -24.78 -2.22
N GLN A 13 -21.18 -25.25 -2.21
CA GLN A 13 -22.23 -24.65 -1.36
C GLN A 13 -21.85 -24.75 0.12
N ILE A 14 -22.04 -23.65 0.86
CA ILE A 14 -21.81 -23.59 2.30
C ILE A 14 -23.13 -23.76 3.04
N SER A 15 -23.11 -24.55 4.11
CA SER A 15 -24.28 -24.83 4.93
C SER A 15 -24.82 -23.54 5.57
N ALA A 16 -26.11 -23.51 5.90
CA ALA A 16 -26.75 -22.31 6.44
C ALA A 16 -26.14 -21.83 7.78
N ASP A 17 -25.60 -22.78 8.56
CA ASP A 17 -24.88 -22.52 9.81
C ASP A 17 -23.38 -22.19 9.61
N GLY A 18 -22.89 -22.22 8.37
CA GLY A 18 -21.50 -21.88 8.02
C GLY A 18 -20.45 -22.88 8.51
N GLN A 19 -20.85 -24.09 8.90
CA GLN A 19 -19.94 -25.09 9.46
C GLN A 19 -19.41 -26.10 8.44
N PHE A 20 -20.16 -26.33 7.36
CA PHE A 20 -19.86 -27.36 6.36
C PHE A 20 -19.86 -26.79 4.95
N ARG A 21 -19.06 -27.39 4.07
CA ARG A 21 -19.12 -27.20 2.62
C ARG A 21 -19.55 -28.50 1.94
N TRP A 22 -20.39 -28.39 0.93
CA TRP A 22 -20.75 -29.51 0.07
C TRP A 22 -19.63 -29.76 -0.92
N ASP A 23 -19.04 -30.95 -0.92
CA ASP A 23 -17.98 -31.33 -1.87
C ASP A 23 -18.53 -31.95 -3.18
N GLY A 24 -19.85 -32.09 -3.29
CA GLY A 24 -20.53 -32.77 -4.40
C GLY A 24 -21.07 -34.16 -4.02
N GLN A 25 -20.61 -34.74 -2.91
CA GLN A 25 -21.10 -36.03 -2.40
C GLN A 25 -21.51 -35.99 -0.92
N GLN A 26 -20.84 -35.18 -0.10
CA GLN A 26 -21.08 -35.07 1.34
C GLN A 26 -20.78 -33.66 1.87
N TRP A 27 -21.30 -33.38 3.07
CA TRP A 27 -20.98 -32.18 3.83
C TRP A 27 -19.66 -32.38 4.58
N VAL A 28 -18.63 -31.63 4.20
CA VAL A 28 -17.29 -31.68 4.82
C VAL A 28 -17.10 -30.46 5.73
N PRO A 29 -16.54 -30.61 6.95
CA PRO A 29 -16.30 -29.48 7.85
C PRO A 29 -15.39 -28.42 7.23
N LEU A 30 -15.71 -27.15 7.49
CA LEU A 30 -14.85 -26.03 7.14
C LEU A 30 -13.74 -25.84 8.18
N GLU A 31 -12.57 -25.40 7.71
CA GLU A 31 -11.51 -24.98 8.63
C GLU A 31 -11.99 -23.79 9.48
N ARG A 32 -11.63 -23.77 10.77
CA ARG A 32 -12.03 -22.68 11.69
C ARG A 32 -11.60 -21.29 11.21
N SER A 33 -10.52 -21.21 10.43
CA SER A 33 -9.98 -19.98 9.85
C SER A 33 -10.55 -19.64 8.48
N TYR A 34 -11.42 -20.47 7.91
CA TYR A 34 -11.98 -20.27 6.59
C TYR A 34 -12.73 -18.94 6.49
N ARG A 35 -12.55 -18.26 5.36
CA ARG A 35 -13.25 -17.04 5.02
C ARG A 35 -13.59 -17.04 3.54
N GLU A 36 -14.75 -16.49 3.22
CA GLU A 36 -15.21 -16.39 1.84
C GLU A 36 -14.79 -15.04 1.24
N PRO A 37 -14.25 -15.05 0.01
CA PRO A 37 -14.04 -13.81 -0.71
C PRO A 37 -15.39 -13.14 -1.01
N THR A 38 -15.44 -11.83 -0.83
CA THR A 38 -16.56 -11.03 -1.31
C THR A 38 -16.21 -10.43 -2.67
N PRO A 39 -17.17 -9.79 -3.38
CA PRO A 39 -16.85 -9.07 -4.61
C PRO A 39 -15.77 -7.99 -4.44
N TRP A 40 -15.47 -7.56 -3.20
CA TRP A 40 -14.45 -6.54 -2.90
C TRP A 40 -13.06 -7.14 -2.73
N THR A 41 -12.94 -8.44 -2.42
CA THR A 41 -11.67 -9.07 -2.07
C THR A 41 -10.64 -8.99 -3.19
N ARG A 42 -10.97 -9.48 -4.39
CA ARG A 42 -10.03 -9.49 -5.51
C ARG A 42 -9.71 -8.10 -6.04
N PRO A 43 -10.69 -7.19 -6.24
CA PRO A 43 -10.39 -5.82 -6.61
C PRO A 43 -9.45 -5.12 -5.62
N MET A 44 -9.68 -5.28 -4.31
CA MET A 44 -8.85 -4.65 -3.28
C MET A 44 -7.42 -5.19 -3.26
N GLN A 45 -7.24 -6.51 -3.40
CA GLN A 45 -5.93 -7.15 -3.51
C GLN A 45 -5.15 -6.66 -4.72
N LEU A 46 -5.81 -6.64 -5.90
CA LEU A 46 -5.20 -6.22 -7.15
C LEU A 46 -4.89 -4.72 -7.16
N ALA A 47 -5.80 -3.88 -6.69
CA ALA A 47 -5.58 -2.44 -6.58
C ALA A 47 -4.42 -2.13 -5.63
N SER A 48 -4.35 -2.81 -4.48
CA SER A 48 -3.23 -2.67 -3.54
C SER A 48 -1.92 -3.08 -4.20
N ALA A 49 -1.89 -4.25 -4.85
CA ALA A 49 -0.69 -4.77 -5.51
C ALA A 49 -0.21 -3.86 -6.65
N ALA A 50 -1.14 -3.38 -7.48
CA ALA A 50 -0.85 -2.47 -8.57
C ALA A 50 -0.31 -1.13 -8.04
N LEU A 51 -0.96 -0.56 -7.02
CA LEU A 51 -0.53 0.72 -6.46
C LEU A 51 0.87 0.62 -5.85
N PHE A 52 1.15 -0.41 -5.04
CA PHE A 52 2.52 -0.65 -4.53
C PHE A 52 3.53 -0.83 -5.68
N GLY A 53 3.22 -1.65 -6.69
CA GLY A 53 4.12 -1.87 -7.82
C GLY A 53 4.44 -0.58 -8.59
N ILE A 54 3.43 0.25 -8.85
CA ILE A 54 3.60 1.52 -9.57
C ILE A 54 4.34 2.55 -8.69
N SER A 55 4.07 2.59 -7.38
CA SER A 55 4.78 3.45 -6.42
C SER A 55 6.28 3.17 -6.41
N VAL A 56 6.69 1.89 -6.35
CA VAL A 56 8.11 1.51 -6.43
C VAL A 56 8.76 2.02 -7.71
N ILE A 57 8.11 1.77 -8.85
CA ILE A 57 8.64 2.19 -10.16
C ILE A 57 8.78 3.71 -10.21
N SER A 58 7.76 4.46 -9.80
CA SER A 58 7.81 5.93 -9.77
C SER A 58 8.86 6.46 -8.82
N SER A 59 8.98 5.87 -7.63
CA SER A 59 9.97 6.26 -6.62
C SER A 59 11.40 6.09 -7.14
N ILE A 60 11.70 4.93 -7.75
CA ILE A 60 13.00 4.67 -8.35
C ILE A 60 13.29 5.65 -9.50
N ILE A 61 12.35 5.82 -10.44
CA ILE A 61 12.53 6.73 -11.60
C ILE A 61 12.78 8.17 -11.13
N THR A 62 11.94 8.66 -10.23
CA THR A 62 12.04 10.04 -9.70
C THR A 62 13.37 10.24 -8.99
N THR A 63 13.79 9.26 -8.19
CA THR A 63 15.07 9.32 -7.47
C THR A 63 16.26 9.35 -8.44
N LEU A 64 16.29 8.45 -9.42
CA LEU A 64 17.38 8.38 -10.40
C LEU A 64 17.50 9.65 -11.26
N ILE A 65 16.37 10.29 -11.58
CA ILE A 65 16.36 11.49 -12.43
C ILE A 65 16.70 12.75 -11.61
N PHE A 66 16.11 12.90 -10.42
CA PHE A 66 16.11 14.19 -9.71
C PHE A 66 16.99 14.23 -8.47
N VAL A 67 17.36 13.10 -7.88
CA VAL A 67 18.19 13.06 -6.68
C VAL A 67 19.65 12.85 -7.07
N ASN A 68 20.40 13.94 -7.06
CA ASN A 68 21.84 13.97 -7.28
C ASN A 68 22.47 15.08 -6.41
N HIS A 69 23.80 15.16 -6.44
CA HIS A 69 24.54 16.12 -5.64
C HIS A 69 24.09 17.57 -5.89
N ASP A 70 23.99 17.98 -7.15
CA ASP A 70 23.74 19.38 -7.52
C ASP A 70 22.32 19.83 -7.16
N THR A 71 21.32 18.97 -7.36
CA THR A 71 19.95 19.25 -6.93
C THR A 71 19.85 19.34 -5.41
N MET A 72 20.62 18.53 -4.69
CA MET A 72 20.67 18.57 -3.23
C MET A 72 21.37 19.83 -2.71
N VAL A 73 22.52 20.23 -3.27
CA VAL A 73 23.19 21.50 -2.92
C VAL A 73 22.27 22.68 -3.17
N LYS A 74 21.58 22.71 -4.31
CA LYS A 74 20.60 23.76 -4.62
C LYS A 74 19.50 23.83 -3.55
N ALA A 75 18.92 22.68 -3.18
CA ALA A 75 17.87 22.62 -2.18
C ALA A 75 18.37 23.05 -0.79
N LEU A 76 19.54 22.58 -0.35
CA LEU A 76 20.13 22.94 0.94
C LEU A 76 20.41 24.44 1.05
N ARG A 77 20.92 25.07 -0.02
CA ARG A 77 21.10 26.54 -0.07
C ARG A 77 19.77 27.29 0.02
N ALA A 78 18.75 26.82 -0.70
CA ALA A 78 17.42 27.41 -0.68
C ALA A 78 16.74 27.31 0.69
N GLN A 79 17.05 26.26 1.46
CA GLN A 79 16.54 26.03 2.81
C GLN A 79 17.33 26.77 3.91
N GLN A 80 18.45 27.42 3.57
CA GLN A 80 19.30 28.15 4.51
C GLN A 80 19.69 27.31 5.75
N VAL A 81 19.99 26.03 5.54
CA VAL A 81 20.33 25.08 6.61
C VAL A 81 21.61 25.52 7.32
N SER A 82 21.60 25.50 8.66
CA SER A 82 22.81 25.74 9.45
C SER A 82 23.76 24.56 9.34
N LEU A 83 25.01 24.84 8.94
CA LEU A 83 26.03 23.81 8.78
C LEU A 83 26.72 23.52 10.12
N PRO A 84 26.83 22.25 10.54
CA PRO A 84 27.66 21.87 11.67
C PRO A 84 29.12 22.33 11.49
N SER A 85 29.80 22.64 12.60
CA SER A 85 31.20 23.09 12.56
C SER A 85 32.10 22.03 11.94
N GLY A 86 32.84 22.41 10.89
CA GLY A 86 33.74 21.50 10.17
C GLY A 86 33.10 20.67 9.06
N THR A 87 31.80 20.85 8.79
CA THR A 87 31.10 20.20 7.66
C THR A 87 30.86 21.20 6.54
N SER A 88 31.19 20.85 5.30
CA SER A 88 30.84 21.66 4.12
C SER A 88 29.43 21.34 3.63
N ILE A 89 28.87 22.22 2.79
CA ILE A 89 27.57 21.95 2.17
C ILE A 89 27.61 20.75 1.23
N ASP A 90 28.77 20.50 0.61
CA ASP A 90 28.99 19.37 -0.30
C ASP A 90 29.04 18.05 0.48
N ASP A 91 29.65 18.03 1.67
CA ASP A 91 29.63 16.86 2.56
C ASP A 91 28.20 16.50 2.96
N LEU A 92 27.41 17.51 3.35
CA LEU A 92 26.00 17.31 3.71
C LEU A 92 25.17 16.83 2.52
N ALA A 93 25.38 17.39 1.33
CA ALA A 93 24.68 16.98 0.11
C ALA A 93 24.96 15.50 -0.24
N ASN A 94 26.22 15.07 -0.18
CA ASN A 94 26.59 13.68 -0.43
C ASN A 94 25.94 12.71 0.57
N ILE A 95 25.93 13.06 1.87
CA ILE A 95 25.24 12.28 2.91
C ILE A 95 23.74 12.21 2.62
N SER A 96 23.10 13.34 2.30
CA SER A 96 21.66 13.40 2.00
C SER A 96 21.30 12.57 0.77
N VAL A 97 22.12 12.59 -0.28
CA VAL A 97 21.93 11.73 -1.46
C VAL A 97 22.03 10.26 -1.05
N ALA A 98 23.11 9.84 -0.39
CA ALA A 98 23.29 8.45 0.04
C ALA A 98 22.13 7.97 0.93
N PHE A 99 21.68 8.81 1.86
CA PHE A 99 20.55 8.53 2.73
C PHE A 99 19.24 8.38 1.95
N THR A 100 18.98 9.27 0.98
CA THR A 100 17.79 9.21 0.12
C THR A 100 17.75 7.92 -0.69
N TYR A 101 18.87 7.52 -1.29
CA TYR A 101 18.97 6.24 -2.01
C TYR A 101 18.76 5.04 -1.07
N GLY A 102 19.32 5.08 0.14
CA GLY A 102 19.09 4.05 1.16
C GLY A 102 17.62 3.89 1.53
N ILE A 103 16.90 4.99 1.73
CA ILE A 103 15.45 5.00 1.96
C ILE A 103 14.71 4.40 0.78
N VAL A 104 15.02 4.83 -0.45
CA VAL A 104 14.33 4.36 -1.65
C VAL A 104 14.52 2.86 -1.85
N VAL A 105 15.72 2.35 -1.64
CA VAL A 105 16.00 0.90 -1.72
C VAL A 105 15.23 0.14 -0.64
N PHE A 106 15.25 0.63 0.60
CA PHE A 106 14.53 -0.01 1.70
C PHE A 106 13.02 -0.08 1.44
N PHE A 107 12.39 1.03 1.06
CA PHE A 107 10.97 1.07 0.75
C PHE A 107 10.63 0.29 -0.53
N ALA A 108 11.50 0.30 -1.55
CA ALA A 108 11.28 -0.49 -2.75
C ALA A 108 11.15 -2.00 -2.43
N VAL A 109 12.02 -2.53 -1.56
CA VAL A 109 11.94 -3.93 -1.12
C VAL A 109 10.63 -4.18 -0.36
N LEU A 110 10.27 -3.30 0.58
CA LEU A 110 9.03 -3.43 1.35
C LEU A 110 7.78 -3.40 0.47
N GLU A 111 7.70 -2.46 -0.46
CA GLU A 111 6.56 -2.30 -1.35
C GLU A 111 6.47 -3.44 -2.38
N ILE A 112 7.59 -3.99 -2.85
CA ILE A 112 7.57 -5.22 -3.68
C ILE A 112 6.99 -6.39 -2.89
N VAL A 113 7.43 -6.60 -1.65
CA VAL A 113 6.88 -7.64 -0.77
C VAL A 113 5.39 -7.38 -0.51
N ALA A 114 5.01 -6.12 -0.30
CA ALA A 114 3.62 -5.72 -0.11
C ALA A 114 2.77 -5.98 -1.35
N ALA A 115 3.30 -5.73 -2.56
CA ALA A 115 2.63 -5.99 -3.81
C ALA A 115 2.38 -7.49 -4.00
N ILE A 116 3.41 -8.31 -3.79
CA ILE A 116 3.31 -9.77 -3.88
C ILE A 116 2.33 -10.31 -2.84
N GLY A 117 2.49 -9.92 -1.58
CA GLY A 117 1.62 -10.37 -0.49
C GLY A 117 0.16 -9.95 -0.67
N SER A 118 -0.08 -8.77 -1.25
CA SER A 118 -1.43 -8.30 -1.59
C SER A 118 -2.03 -9.12 -2.73
N TYR A 119 -1.26 -9.37 -3.80
CA TYR A 119 -1.69 -10.19 -4.94
C TYR A 119 -2.04 -11.62 -4.52
N LEU A 120 -1.21 -12.22 -3.65
CA LEU A 120 -1.42 -13.56 -3.09
C LEU A 120 -2.47 -13.60 -1.97
N GLY A 121 -2.98 -12.46 -1.51
CA GLY A 121 -4.01 -12.37 -0.50
C GLY A 121 -3.57 -12.78 0.91
N TRP A 122 -2.29 -12.58 1.25
CA TRP A 122 -1.77 -12.92 2.58
C TRP A 122 -2.49 -12.13 3.68
N ARG A 123 -3.06 -12.82 4.66
CA ARG A 123 -3.92 -12.19 5.68
C ARG A 123 -3.21 -11.16 6.55
N TRP A 124 -1.94 -11.39 6.88
CA TRP A 124 -1.13 -10.42 7.63
C TRP A 124 -0.76 -9.21 6.78
N MET A 125 -0.58 -9.41 5.47
CA MET A 125 -0.22 -8.35 4.54
C MET A 125 -1.32 -7.29 4.45
N PHE A 126 -2.59 -7.67 4.65
CA PHE A 126 -3.68 -6.71 4.75
C PHE A 126 -3.38 -5.59 5.77
N TRP A 127 -2.89 -5.97 6.96
CA TRP A 127 -2.61 -5.00 8.03
C TRP A 127 -1.38 -4.16 7.73
N ALA A 128 -0.33 -4.76 7.17
CA ALA A 128 0.84 -4.03 6.71
C ALA A 128 0.47 -3.02 5.63
N ALA A 129 -0.28 -3.43 4.61
CA ALA A 129 -0.76 -2.57 3.54
C ALA A 129 -1.68 -1.46 4.05
N LEU A 130 -2.58 -1.75 4.99
CA LEU A 130 -3.42 -0.73 5.63
C LEU A 130 -2.57 0.35 6.32
N VAL A 131 -1.53 -0.03 7.06
CA VAL A 131 -0.62 0.93 7.70
C VAL A 131 0.17 1.72 6.66
N LEU A 132 0.74 1.06 5.66
CA LEU A 132 1.53 1.72 4.61
C LEU A 132 0.70 2.74 3.82
N PHE A 133 -0.53 2.39 3.43
CA PHE A 133 -1.44 3.32 2.76
C PHE A 133 -1.92 4.42 3.69
N GLY A 134 -2.13 4.14 4.97
CA GLY A 134 -2.48 5.16 5.96
C GLY A 134 -1.36 6.19 6.15
N LEU A 135 -0.11 5.74 6.32
CA LEU A 135 1.06 6.61 6.43
C LEU A 135 1.29 7.42 5.15
N SER A 136 1.19 6.78 3.99
CA SER A 136 1.32 7.47 2.69
C SER A 136 0.17 8.47 2.46
N GLY A 137 -1.04 8.17 2.94
CA GLY A 137 -2.18 9.07 2.87
C GLY A 137 -2.02 10.33 3.73
N ILE A 138 -1.26 10.27 4.84
CA ILE A 138 -0.93 11.46 5.64
C ILE A 138 -0.08 12.44 4.82
N SER A 139 0.77 11.93 3.93
CA SER A 139 1.61 12.76 3.05
C SER A 139 0.80 13.68 2.15
N ALA A 140 -0.43 13.32 1.78
CA ALA A 140 -1.32 14.18 0.98
C ALA A 140 -1.59 15.54 1.66
N PHE A 141 -1.57 15.58 2.99
CA PHE A 141 -1.78 16.83 3.72
C PHE A 141 -0.48 17.60 3.94
N THR A 142 0.66 16.92 4.00
CA THR A 142 1.95 17.54 4.33
C THR A 142 2.72 18.01 3.09
N ASN A 143 2.52 17.37 1.93
CA ASN A 143 3.14 17.74 0.65
C ASN A 143 2.58 19.04 0.05
N LEU A 144 1.41 19.49 0.49
CA LEU A 144 0.83 20.79 0.10
C LEU A 144 1.79 21.96 0.37
N ALA A 145 2.60 21.89 1.43
CA ALA A 145 3.61 22.90 1.73
C ALA A 145 4.71 22.96 0.66
N ALA A 146 5.15 21.80 0.16
CA ALA A 146 6.16 21.72 -0.90
C ALA A 146 5.62 22.23 -2.24
N LEU A 147 4.35 21.95 -2.54
CA LEU A 147 3.66 22.49 -3.73
C LEU A 147 3.49 24.01 -3.67
N GLY A 148 3.30 24.58 -2.47
CA GLY A 148 3.22 26.03 -2.26
C GLY A 148 4.57 26.76 -2.33
N SER A 149 5.69 26.03 -2.34
CA SER A 149 7.05 26.61 -2.40
C SER A 149 8.01 25.71 -3.19
N PRO A 150 7.74 25.47 -4.50
CA PRO A 150 8.45 24.48 -5.29
C PRO A 150 9.95 24.79 -5.45
N ASP A 151 10.36 26.06 -5.36
CA ASP A 151 11.75 26.48 -5.49
C ASP A 151 12.68 25.99 -4.35
N ARG A 152 12.10 25.51 -3.24
CA ARG A 152 12.84 24.98 -2.08
C ARG A 152 13.02 23.45 -2.11
N SER A 153 12.49 22.80 -3.14
CA SER A 153 12.50 21.34 -3.30
C SER A 153 13.62 20.89 -4.25
N ALA A 154 14.23 19.74 -3.96
CA ALA A 154 15.13 19.06 -4.89
C ALA A 154 14.35 18.41 -6.06
N VAL A 155 13.07 18.10 -5.85
CA VAL A 155 12.18 17.49 -6.84
C VAL A 155 11.38 18.59 -7.55
N PRO A 156 11.34 18.61 -8.89
CA PRO A 156 10.57 19.62 -9.63
C PRO A 156 9.07 19.46 -9.43
N ILE A 157 8.31 20.52 -9.75
CA ILE A 157 6.86 20.58 -9.52
C ILE A 157 6.08 19.40 -10.11
N GLY A 158 6.48 18.90 -11.29
CA GLY A 158 5.85 17.73 -11.91
C GLY A 158 6.01 16.45 -11.07
N GLY A 159 7.19 16.25 -10.47
CA GLY A 159 7.43 15.13 -9.54
C GLY A 159 6.64 15.29 -8.23
N LEU A 160 6.52 16.52 -7.73
CA LEU A 160 5.68 16.82 -6.55
C LEU A 160 4.21 16.52 -6.82
N ILE A 161 3.67 16.92 -7.97
CA ILE A 161 2.28 16.62 -8.37
C ILE A 161 2.06 15.10 -8.47
N ALA A 162 3.00 14.36 -9.06
CA ALA A 162 2.92 12.91 -9.12
C ALA A 162 2.89 12.29 -7.71
N SER A 163 3.78 12.74 -6.80
CA SER A 163 3.81 12.26 -5.41
C SER A 163 2.51 12.55 -4.65
N GLU A 164 1.88 13.70 -4.92
CA GLU A 164 0.60 14.07 -4.34
C GLU A 164 -0.52 13.17 -4.84
N LEU A 165 -0.56 12.87 -6.15
CA LEU A 165 -1.50 11.93 -6.72
C LEU A 165 -1.40 10.53 -6.07
N PHE A 166 -0.18 10.02 -5.87
CA PHE A 166 0.02 8.74 -5.18
C PHE A 166 -0.41 8.80 -3.71
N SER A 167 -0.22 9.93 -3.05
CA SER A 167 -0.66 10.12 -1.66
C SER A 167 -2.19 10.08 -1.55
N LEU A 168 -2.89 10.73 -2.49
CA LEU A 168 -4.36 10.70 -2.57
C LEU A 168 -4.90 9.31 -2.92
N LEU A 169 -4.28 8.60 -3.87
CA LEU A 169 -4.64 7.22 -4.19
C LEU A 169 -4.41 6.29 -2.99
N SER A 170 -3.33 6.49 -2.25
CA SER A 170 -3.04 5.75 -1.02
C SER A 170 -4.09 6.02 0.06
N LEU A 171 -4.51 7.28 0.23
CA LEU A 171 -5.59 7.63 1.16
C LEU A 171 -6.91 6.97 0.76
N ALA A 172 -7.26 6.97 -0.53
CA ALA A 172 -8.45 6.31 -1.03
C ALA A 172 -8.41 4.79 -0.77
N MET A 173 -7.25 4.15 -1.02
CA MET A 173 -7.03 2.74 -0.70
C MET A 173 -7.15 2.47 0.80
N PHE A 174 -6.56 3.31 1.65
CA PHE A 174 -6.67 3.19 3.10
C PHE A 174 -8.13 3.21 3.56
N ILE A 175 -8.92 4.19 3.09
CA ILE A 175 -10.35 4.31 3.43
C ILE A 175 -11.11 3.08 2.95
N TRP A 176 -10.90 2.64 1.70
CA TRP A 176 -11.58 1.47 1.15
C TRP A 176 -11.25 0.18 1.92
N MET A 177 -9.97 -0.04 2.25
CA MET A 177 -9.53 -1.17 3.06
C MET A 177 -10.09 -1.11 4.48
N LEU A 178 -10.15 0.06 5.10
CA LEU A 178 -10.72 0.23 6.44
C LEU A 178 -12.22 -0.11 6.46
N ILE A 179 -12.98 0.37 5.47
CA ILE A 179 -14.40 0.00 5.30
C ILE A 179 -14.54 -1.51 5.11
N GLY A 180 -13.70 -2.11 4.25
CA GLY A 180 -13.67 -3.56 4.03
C GLY A 180 -13.38 -4.36 5.32
N ALA A 181 -12.43 -3.89 6.13
CA ALA A 181 -12.08 -4.49 7.41
C ALA A 181 -13.23 -4.45 8.41
N ILE A 182 -13.92 -3.30 8.52
CA ILE A 182 -15.03 -3.13 9.45
C ILE A 182 -16.23 -3.96 9.01
N LYS A 183 -16.54 -3.98 7.71
CA LYS A 183 -17.74 -4.65 7.19
C LYS A 183 -17.60 -6.16 7.06
N TYR A 184 -16.44 -6.65 6.66
CA TYR A 184 -16.22 -8.08 6.35
C TYR A 184 -15.00 -8.65 7.08
N GLY A 185 -13.93 -7.86 7.21
CA GLY A 185 -12.65 -8.23 7.80
C GLY A 185 -11.49 -8.10 6.82
N PRO A 186 -10.31 -8.66 7.14
CA PRO A 186 -9.12 -8.53 6.31
C PRO A 186 -9.37 -8.97 4.87
N TRP A 187 -8.89 -8.17 3.91
CA TRP A 187 -9.15 -8.32 2.47
C TRP A 187 -10.63 -8.39 2.09
N ALA A 188 -11.50 -7.76 2.88
CA ALA A 188 -12.94 -7.83 2.71
C ALA A 188 -13.49 -9.28 2.66
N MET A 189 -12.82 -10.25 3.31
CA MET A 189 -13.28 -11.64 3.35
C MET A 189 -14.19 -11.88 4.54
N LYS A 190 -15.41 -12.38 4.31
CA LYS A 190 -16.42 -12.59 5.36
C LYS A 190 -16.30 -13.96 6.01
N ARG A 191 -16.87 -14.11 7.21
CA ARG A 191 -17.01 -15.42 7.85
C ARG A 191 -18.17 -16.19 7.19
N PRO A 192 -18.05 -17.51 7.04
CA PRO A 192 -19.15 -18.31 6.51
C PRO A 192 -20.40 -18.20 7.38
N GLY A 193 -21.58 -18.23 6.76
CA GLY A 193 -22.87 -18.12 7.45
C GLY A 193 -23.25 -16.72 7.97
N ARG A 194 -22.56 -15.65 7.54
CA ARG A 194 -22.87 -14.25 7.86
C ARG A 194 -22.98 -13.36 6.62
#